data_AF-A0A2S8PWG1-F1
#
_entry.id   AF-A0A2S8PWG1-F1
#
_cell.length_a   1.000
_cell.length_b   1.000
_cell.length_c   1.000
_cell.angle_alpha   90.00
_cell.angle_beta   90.00
_cell.angle_gamma   90.00
#
_symmetry.space_group_name_H-M   'P 1'
#
loop_
_entity.id
_entity.type
_entity.pdbx_description
1 polymer ?
#
loop_
_entity_poly.entity_id
_entity_poly.type
_entity_poly.pdbx_seq_one_letter_code
_entity_poly.pdbx_strand_id
1 'polypeptide(L)'
;MSAQFSRFTCGTATCYLSPDPLGLAGGINPYSYVHNPTGWIDPFGLAGCSTKLGKNMMEDMGLPRSTKWSGYQAHHVIPKQYANHPALKKIKYDIDNSTNGIFLREVDDGVSAMAMHQGNHNGYSRAIKNALDKIDLNQSVNEISKQVADIQNLAKKGMMNGTPIRAKDISKGKAQIGNQRALEMWNKILGV
;
A
#
# COMPACT_ATOMS: atom_id res chain seq x y z
N MET A 1 9.63 18.18 46.90
CA MET A 1 8.80 17.01 47.26
C MET A 1 8.46 16.28 45.97
N SER A 2 8.86 15.03 45.84
CA SER A 2 8.67 14.23 44.63
C SER A 2 7.31 13.54 44.64
N ALA A 3 6.62 13.47 43.49
CA ALA A 3 5.48 12.59 43.30
C ALA A 3 5.50 12.05 41.87
N GLN A 4 5.92 10.79 41.74
CA GLN A 4 6.03 10.08 40.48
C GLN A 4 4.80 9.17 40.33
N PHE A 5 3.99 9.36 39.29
CA PHE A 5 2.84 8.50 39.01
C PHE A 5 3.06 7.69 37.74
N SER A 6 3.49 6.45 37.93
CA SER A 6 3.63 5.43 36.89
C SER A 6 2.27 5.10 36.27
N ARG A 7 2.18 5.14 34.93
CA ARG A 7 1.09 4.48 34.19
C ARG A 7 1.55 3.07 33.84
N PHE A 8 0.91 2.08 34.43
CA PHE A 8 1.22 0.67 34.25
C PHE A 8 0.75 0.16 32.89
N THR A 9 1.63 -0.47 32.13
CA THR A 9 1.24 -1.35 31.01
C THR A 9 0.84 -2.71 31.56
N CYS A 10 -0.43 -3.11 31.43
CA CYS A 10 -0.86 -4.48 31.72
C CYS A 10 -0.62 -5.35 30.48
N GLY A 11 0.13 -6.46 30.64
CA GLY A 11 0.74 -7.23 29.57
C GLY A 11 -0.16 -8.13 28.72
N THR A 12 -1.41 -7.73 28.43
CA THR A 12 -2.36 -8.56 27.66
C THR A 12 -3.41 -7.80 26.84
N ALA A 13 -3.33 -6.47 26.71
CA ALA A 13 -4.32 -5.69 25.96
C ALA A 13 -3.73 -4.47 25.23
N THR A 14 -4.13 -4.28 23.97
CA THR A 14 -3.99 -3.01 23.22
C THR A 14 -5.28 -2.69 22.45
N CYS A 15 -6.43 -2.77 23.14
CA CYS A 15 -7.63 -2.06 22.70
C CYS A 15 -7.47 -0.56 22.97
N TYR A 16 -7.98 0.29 22.07
CA TYR A 16 -8.08 1.73 22.35
C TYR A 16 -9.16 1.97 23.42
N LEU A 17 -8.80 2.75 24.44
CA LEU A 17 -9.61 2.98 25.66
C LEU A 17 -10.28 4.37 25.68
N SER A 18 -10.48 4.95 24.50
CA SER A 18 -11.22 6.21 24.28
C SER A 18 -11.91 6.17 22.90
N PRO A 19 -13.15 6.69 22.77
CA PRO A 19 -13.81 6.79 21.46
C PRO A 19 -13.10 7.80 20.53
N ASP A 20 -13.30 7.63 19.23
CA ASP A 20 -12.88 8.59 18.21
C ASP A 20 -13.68 9.91 18.37
N PRO A 21 -13.02 11.08 18.55
CA PRO A 21 -13.70 12.35 18.77
C PRO A 21 -14.46 12.90 17.55
N LEU A 22 -14.40 12.26 16.37
CA LEU A 22 -15.11 12.72 15.16
C LEU A 22 -16.57 12.26 15.02
N GLY A 23 -17.09 11.45 15.95
CA GLY A 23 -18.54 11.32 16.17
C GLY A 23 -19.38 10.75 15.01
N LEU A 24 -18.78 10.01 14.07
CA LEU A 24 -19.51 9.31 13.02
C LEU A 24 -20.18 8.05 13.60
N ALA A 25 -21.52 8.04 13.61
CA ALA A 25 -22.33 6.95 14.13
C ALA A 25 -22.02 5.62 13.41
N GLY A 26 -21.68 4.59 14.19
CA GLY A 26 -21.16 3.33 13.68
C GLY A 26 -22.19 2.38 13.08
N GLY A 27 -21.70 1.44 12.27
CA GLY A 27 -22.45 0.24 11.86
C GLY A 27 -22.60 -0.76 13.01
N ILE A 28 -23.69 -1.53 12.99
CA ILE A 28 -24.18 -2.36 14.12
C ILE A 28 -23.34 -3.64 14.36
N ASN A 29 -22.29 -3.89 13.58
CA ASN A 29 -21.30 -4.93 13.85
C ASN A 29 -19.91 -4.53 13.29
N PRO A 30 -18.86 -4.38 14.12
CA PRO A 30 -17.55 -3.91 13.66
C PRO A 30 -16.67 -4.96 12.96
N TYR A 31 -17.14 -6.21 12.75
CA TYR A 31 -16.31 -7.30 12.20
C TYR A 31 -16.94 -8.15 11.06
N SER A 32 -18.15 -7.86 10.53
CA SER A 32 -18.78 -8.56 9.37
C SER A 32 -20.16 -8.00 8.92
N TYR A 33 -20.71 -8.18 7.69
CA TYR A 33 -20.22 -8.39 6.28
C TYR A 33 -21.43 -8.38 5.28
N VAL A 34 -21.22 -8.43 3.94
CA VAL A 34 -22.22 -8.58 2.80
C VAL A 34 -23.35 -7.51 2.66
N HIS A 35 -24.11 -7.29 1.55
CA HIS A 35 -24.30 -7.90 0.21
C HIS A 35 -24.53 -6.82 -0.92
N ASN A 36 -24.09 -7.14 -2.15
CA ASN A 36 -24.59 -6.85 -3.54
C ASN A 36 -25.90 -6.02 -3.78
N PRO A 37 -26.21 -5.56 -5.03
CA PRO A 37 -25.61 -4.50 -5.87
C PRO A 37 -26.62 -3.41 -6.32
N THR A 38 -26.14 -2.26 -6.82
CA THR A 38 -26.53 -1.59 -8.10
C THR A 38 -26.05 -0.12 -8.12
N GLY A 39 -25.88 0.43 -9.33
CA GLY A 39 -25.98 1.89 -9.53
C GLY A 39 -24.72 2.57 -10.08
N TRP A 40 -24.90 3.13 -11.29
CA TRP A 40 -24.10 4.19 -11.93
C TRP A 40 -22.72 3.82 -12.49
N ILE A 41 -22.63 3.98 -13.81
CA ILE A 41 -21.47 3.76 -14.67
C ILE A 41 -20.79 5.11 -14.90
N ASP A 42 -19.45 5.15 -14.88
CA ASP A 42 -18.66 6.30 -15.36
C ASP A 42 -17.89 5.89 -16.63
N PRO A 43 -18.12 6.50 -17.81
CA PRO A 43 -17.57 6.01 -19.09
C PRO A 43 -16.07 6.27 -19.31
N PHE A 44 -15.44 7.19 -18.58
CA PHE A 44 -14.15 7.78 -18.97
C PHE A 44 -12.94 7.30 -18.14
N GLY A 45 -12.85 6.00 -17.87
CA GLY A 45 -11.78 5.38 -17.06
C GLY A 45 -10.37 5.43 -17.66
N LEU A 46 -9.80 6.63 -17.82
CA LEU A 46 -8.57 6.91 -18.57
C LEU A 46 -7.55 7.73 -17.76
N ALA A 47 -6.91 7.09 -16.78
CA ALA A 47 -5.66 7.59 -16.19
C ALA A 47 -4.80 6.47 -15.53
N GLY A 48 -4.54 5.37 -16.25
CA GLY A 48 -3.43 4.43 -15.96
C GLY A 48 -3.40 3.68 -14.61
N CYS A 49 -4.35 3.91 -13.71
CA CYS A 49 -4.41 3.30 -12.38
C CYS A 49 -5.24 2.03 -12.39
N SER A 50 -4.93 1.06 -11.53
CA SER A 50 -5.64 -0.22 -11.51
C SER A 50 -7.06 -0.04 -10.96
N THR A 51 -8.01 0.12 -11.87
CA THR A 51 -9.44 0.22 -11.57
C THR A 51 -9.95 -1.00 -10.82
N LYS A 52 -9.41 -2.20 -11.07
CA LYS A 52 -9.76 -3.41 -10.27
C LYS A 52 -9.24 -3.30 -8.83
N LEU A 53 -7.98 -2.90 -8.63
CA LEU A 53 -7.42 -2.71 -7.29
C LEU A 53 -8.20 -1.65 -6.51
N GLY A 54 -8.41 -0.46 -7.08
CA GLY A 54 -9.12 0.63 -6.40
C GLY A 54 -10.55 0.24 -5.99
N LYS A 55 -11.26 -0.52 -6.84
CA LYS A 55 -12.57 -1.09 -6.51
C LYS A 55 -12.53 -2.13 -5.39
N ASN A 56 -11.49 -2.98 -5.37
CA ASN A 56 -11.27 -3.94 -4.30
C ASN A 56 -10.95 -3.23 -2.97
N MET A 57 -10.15 -2.15 -3.00
CA MET A 57 -9.85 -1.33 -1.82
C MET A 57 -11.09 -0.60 -1.28
N MET A 58 -11.97 -0.09 -2.15
CA MET A 58 -13.23 0.52 -1.71
C MET A 58 -14.12 -0.49 -0.98
N GLU A 59 -14.25 -1.70 -1.52
CA GLU A 59 -15.01 -2.79 -0.90
C GLU A 59 -14.43 -3.21 0.46
N ASP A 60 -13.10 -3.25 0.58
CA ASP A 60 -12.35 -3.50 1.83
C ASP A 60 -12.65 -2.43 2.90
N MET A 61 -12.85 -1.17 2.49
CA MET A 61 -13.27 -0.06 3.35
C MET A 61 -14.78 -0.05 3.66
N GLY A 62 -15.55 -1.05 3.21
CA GLY A 62 -17.00 -1.11 3.37
C GLY A 62 -17.79 -0.17 2.43
N LEU A 63 -17.13 0.40 1.41
CA LEU A 63 -17.72 1.31 0.44
C LEU A 63 -18.11 0.58 -0.86
N PRO A 64 -19.16 1.02 -1.58
CA PRO A 64 -19.52 0.44 -2.87
C PRO A 64 -18.36 0.46 -3.87
N ARG A 65 -18.24 -0.60 -4.68
CA ARG A 65 -17.26 -0.68 -5.79
C ARG A 65 -17.47 0.38 -6.89
N SER A 66 -18.57 1.11 -6.87
CA SER A 66 -18.88 2.25 -7.74
C SER A 66 -18.48 3.61 -7.14
N THR A 67 -18.05 3.64 -5.87
CA THR A 67 -17.58 4.86 -5.19
C THR A 67 -16.45 5.49 -5.98
N LYS A 68 -16.55 6.79 -6.25
CA LYS A 68 -15.48 7.55 -6.91
C LYS A 68 -14.48 8.03 -5.86
N TRP A 69 -13.19 7.99 -6.20
CA TRP A 69 -12.12 8.62 -5.44
C TRP A 69 -11.41 9.66 -6.30
N SER A 70 -11.38 10.91 -5.85
CA SER A 70 -10.72 12.03 -6.52
C SER A 70 -9.51 12.50 -5.70
N GLY A 71 -8.45 12.97 -6.38
CA GLY A 71 -7.21 13.41 -5.74
C GLY A 71 -6.28 12.28 -5.24
N TYR A 72 -6.69 11.03 -5.42
CA TYR A 72 -5.92 9.83 -5.05
C TYR A 72 -5.87 8.82 -6.19
N GLN A 73 -4.82 8.01 -6.21
CA GLN A 73 -4.64 6.90 -7.14
C GLN A 73 -4.35 5.61 -6.39
N ALA A 74 -5.04 4.54 -6.79
CA ALA A 74 -4.79 3.19 -6.28
C ALA A 74 -3.45 2.68 -6.83
N HIS A 75 -2.45 2.60 -5.96
CA HIS A 75 -1.11 2.14 -6.28
C HIS A 75 -0.91 0.67 -5.84
N HIS A 76 -0.40 -0.15 -6.76
CA HIS A 76 0.03 -1.51 -6.48
C HIS A 76 1.39 -1.51 -5.76
N VAL A 77 1.40 -1.94 -4.50
CA VAL A 77 2.61 -2.05 -3.68
C VAL A 77 3.57 -3.11 -4.26
N ILE A 78 3.07 -4.30 -4.59
CA ILE A 78 3.79 -5.22 -5.49
C ILE A 78 3.32 -4.92 -6.91
N PRO A 79 4.18 -4.37 -7.80
CA PRO A 79 3.77 -3.91 -9.12
C PRO A 79 3.16 -5.02 -9.99
N LYS A 80 2.09 -4.67 -10.71
CA LYS A 80 1.31 -5.62 -11.53
C LYS A 80 2.13 -6.41 -12.56
N GLN A 81 3.22 -5.83 -13.07
CA GLN A 81 4.15 -6.48 -13.99
C GLN A 81 4.83 -7.74 -13.42
N TYR A 82 4.84 -7.92 -12.09
CA TYR A 82 5.41 -9.10 -11.43
C TYR A 82 4.39 -10.16 -11.03
N ALA A 83 3.11 -10.07 -11.43
CA ALA A 83 2.08 -11.06 -11.08
C ALA A 83 2.46 -12.52 -11.43
N ASN A 84 3.34 -12.73 -12.41
CA ASN A 84 3.86 -14.03 -12.81
C ASN A 84 5.18 -14.44 -12.11
N HIS A 85 5.65 -13.72 -11.09
CA HIS A 85 6.88 -14.07 -10.35
C HIS A 85 6.72 -15.42 -9.64
N PRO A 86 7.72 -16.32 -9.68
CA PRO A 86 7.61 -17.67 -9.11
C PRO A 86 7.14 -17.71 -7.65
N ALA A 87 7.63 -16.81 -6.79
CA ALA A 87 7.24 -16.76 -5.38
C ALA A 87 5.74 -16.43 -5.23
N LEU A 88 5.26 -15.44 -5.99
CA LEU A 88 3.85 -15.02 -6.00
C LEU A 88 2.93 -16.11 -6.58
N LYS A 89 3.36 -16.79 -7.65
CA LYS A 89 2.62 -17.93 -8.21
C LYS A 89 2.53 -19.10 -7.22
N LYS A 90 3.61 -19.42 -6.51
CA LYS A 90 3.63 -20.53 -5.54
C LYS A 90 2.63 -20.33 -4.40
N ILE A 91 2.44 -19.09 -3.93
CA ILE A 91 1.45 -18.76 -2.89
C ILE A 91 0.06 -18.37 -3.42
N LYS A 92 -0.15 -18.43 -4.75
CA LYS A 92 -1.41 -18.02 -5.43
C LYS A 92 -1.82 -16.57 -5.12
N TYR A 93 -0.84 -15.66 -5.07
CA TYR A 93 -1.05 -14.26 -4.73
C TYR A 93 -1.96 -13.52 -5.74
N ASP A 94 -3.06 -12.91 -5.29
CA ASP A 94 -3.87 -12.01 -6.13
C ASP A 94 -3.27 -10.61 -6.13
N ILE A 95 -2.69 -10.24 -7.28
CA ILE A 95 -2.04 -8.96 -7.50
C ILE A 95 -2.99 -7.75 -7.36
N ASP A 96 -4.30 -7.93 -7.55
CA ASP A 96 -5.30 -6.85 -7.39
C ASP A 96 -6.02 -6.91 -6.04
N ASN A 97 -5.60 -7.75 -5.09
CA ASN A 97 -6.17 -7.80 -3.74
C ASN A 97 -6.02 -6.44 -3.01
N SER A 98 -7.00 -6.05 -2.20
CA SER A 98 -7.01 -4.79 -1.43
C SER A 98 -5.74 -4.61 -0.58
N THR A 99 -5.22 -5.69 0.01
CA THR A 99 -3.98 -5.69 0.80
C THR A 99 -2.74 -5.34 -0.02
N ASN A 100 -2.74 -5.53 -1.34
CA ASN A 100 -1.68 -5.07 -2.24
C ASN A 100 -1.81 -3.59 -2.63
N GLY A 101 -2.83 -2.90 -2.13
CA GLY A 101 -3.12 -1.51 -2.45
C GLY A 101 -2.65 -0.51 -1.40
N ILE A 102 -2.39 0.71 -1.87
CA ILE A 102 -2.33 1.93 -1.08
C ILE A 102 -2.85 3.09 -1.94
N PHE A 103 -3.68 3.96 -1.36
CA PHE A 103 -4.09 5.20 -2.01
C PHE A 103 -2.99 6.24 -1.80
N LEU A 104 -2.35 6.65 -2.89
CA LEU A 104 -1.36 7.73 -2.90
C LEU A 104 -2.00 8.96 -3.53
N ARG A 105 -1.62 10.16 -3.09
CA ARG A 105 -2.13 11.39 -3.72
C ARG A 105 -1.67 11.50 -5.16
N GLU A 106 -2.49 12.17 -5.96
CA GLU A 106 -2.09 12.69 -7.26
C GLU A 106 -1.02 13.79 -7.10
N VAL A 107 -0.57 14.41 -8.19
CA VAL A 107 0.32 15.57 -8.06
C VAL A 107 -0.51 16.81 -7.77
N ASP A 108 -0.44 17.25 -6.52
CA ASP A 108 -0.92 18.54 -6.04
C ASP A 108 0.27 19.40 -5.56
N ASP A 109 -0.01 20.66 -5.21
CA ASP A 109 0.89 21.58 -4.51
C ASP A 109 0.80 21.43 -2.97
N GLY A 110 0.07 20.42 -2.49
CA GLY A 110 -0.21 20.17 -1.09
C GLY A 110 0.99 19.58 -0.33
N VAL A 111 1.36 20.22 0.78
CA VAL A 111 2.41 19.72 1.67
C VAL A 111 1.88 18.52 2.47
N SER A 112 2.43 17.33 2.23
CA SER A 112 2.29 16.20 3.16
C SER A 112 3.42 15.19 3.00
N ALA A 113 3.69 14.46 4.08
CA ALA A 113 4.72 13.44 4.16
C ALA A 113 4.41 12.13 3.42
N MET A 114 3.28 11.98 2.70
CA MET A 114 3.02 10.79 1.89
C MET A 114 3.59 10.90 0.46
N ALA A 115 4.07 9.78 -0.07
CA ALA A 115 4.50 9.69 -1.48
C ALA A 115 3.33 9.94 -2.45
N MET A 116 3.62 10.60 -3.58
CA MET A 116 2.67 10.84 -4.67
C MET A 116 2.78 9.78 -5.78
N HIS A 117 1.67 9.50 -6.47
CA HIS A 117 1.62 8.61 -7.62
C HIS A 117 1.31 9.39 -8.90
N GLN A 118 2.19 9.27 -9.92
CA GLN A 118 1.93 9.74 -11.29
C GLN A 118 3.07 9.29 -12.22
N GLY A 119 2.77 8.37 -13.15
CA GLY A 119 3.71 7.88 -14.15
C GLY A 119 4.69 6.82 -13.63
N ASN A 120 5.67 6.49 -14.47
CA ASN A 120 6.53 5.33 -14.27
C ASN A 120 7.53 5.51 -13.10
N HIS A 121 7.73 4.42 -12.34
CA HIS A 121 8.53 4.30 -11.13
C HIS A 121 9.46 3.06 -11.20
N ASN A 122 10.10 2.83 -12.36
CA ASN A 122 11.01 1.72 -12.65
C ASN A 122 12.01 1.39 -11.53
N GLY A 123 12.60 2.42 -10.88
CA GLY A 123 13.55 2.23 -9.79
C GLY A 123 12.95 1.50 -8.58
N TYR A 124 11.77 1.96 -8.13
CA TYR A 124 11.00 1.30 -7.09
C TYR A 124 10.57 -0.12 -7.51
N SER A 125 10.03 -0.28 -8.73
CA SER A 125 9.61 -1.58 -9.23
C SER A 125 10.76 -2.58 -9.26
N ARG A 126 11.97 -2.15 -9.65
CA ARG A 126 13.16 -3.02 -9.67
C ARG A 126 13.62 -3.40 -8.26
N ALA A 127 13.48 -2.53 -7.26
CA ALA A 127 13.75 -2.88 -5.86
C ALA A 127 12.79 -3.97 -5.35
N ILE A 128 11.48 -3.86 -5.66
CA ILE A 128 10.50 -4.91 -5.34
C ILE A 128 10.84 -6.22 -6.06
N LYS A 129 11.28 -6.18 -7.32
CA LYS A 129 11.74 -7.38 -8.02
C LYS A 129 12.92 -8.03 -7.29
N ASN A 130 13.94 -7.25 -6.93
CA ASN A 130 15.11 -7.75 -6.19
C ASN A 130 14.69 -8.43 -4.87
N ALA A 131 13.72 -7.86 -4.15
CA ALA A 131 13.18 -8.44 -2.93
C ALA A 131 12.46 -9.78 -3.17
N LEU A 132 11.63 -9.87 -4.20
CA LEU A 132 10.97 -11.12 -4.60
C LEU A 132 11.98 -12.17 -5.11
N ASP A 133 13.02 -11.76 -5.82
CA ASP A 133 14.06 -12.66 -6.36
C ASP A 133 14.92 -13.31 -5.25
N LYS A 134 15.03 -12.69 -4.06
CA LYS A 134 15.75 -13.28 -2.91
C LYS A 134 14.98 -14.37 -2.16
N ILE A 135 13.68 -14.55 -2.44
CA ILE A 135 12.86 -15.54 -1.74
C ILE A 135 13.23 -16.95 -2.22
N ASP A 136 13.67 -17.81 -1.29
CA ASP A 136 13.94 -19.23 -1.58
C ASP A 136 12.63 -19.98 -1.88
N LEU A 137 12.50 -20.41 -3.13
CA LEU A 137 11.33 -21.12 -3.64
C LEU A 137 11.19 -22.54 -3.08
N ASN A 138 12.17 -23.08 -2.35
CA ASN A 138 12.07 -24.39 -1.69
C ASN A 138 11.29 -24.31 -0.37
N GLN A 139 11.18 -23.13 0.24
CA GLN A 139 10.48 -22.92 1.51
C GLN A 139 8.97 -23.22 1.42
N SER A 140 8.33 -23.37 2.58
CA SER A 140 6.89 -23.61 2.66
C SER A 140 6.09 -22.43 2.09
N VAL A 141 4.85 -22.70 1.65
CA VAL A 141 3.90 -21.66 1.20
C VAL A 141 3.71 -20.58 2.26
N ASN A 142 3.72 -20.96 3.55
CA ASN A 142 3.53 -20.03 4.66
C ASN A 142 4.75 -19.10 4.84
N GLU A 143 5.98 -19.60 4.77
CA GLU A 143 7.17 -18.75 4.93
C GLU A 143 7.36 -17.81 3.73
N ILE A 144 7.03 -18.26 2.52
CA ILE A 144 7.03 -17.40 1.32
C ILE A 144 5.93 -16.32 1.45
N SER A 145 4.75 -16.68 1.94
CA SER A 145 3.65 -15.73 2.16
C SER A 145 4.01 -14.66 3.19
N LYS A 146 4.69 -15.02 4.29
CA LYS A 146 5.22 -14.06 5.28
C LYS A 146 6.21 -13.08 4.64
N GLN A 147 7.22 -13.58 3.91
CA GLN A 147 8.21 -12.72 3.24
C GLN A 147 7.57 -11.76 2.23
N VAL A 148 6.58 -12.22 1.46
CA VAL A 148 5.82 -11.37 0.54
C VAL A 148 5.05 -10.29 1.31
N ALA A 149 4.40 -10.64 2.42
CA ALA A 149 3.72 -9.68 3.29
C ALA A 149 4.70 -8.67 3.93
N ASP A 150 5.89 -9.09 4.35
CA ASP A 150 6.92 -8.21 4.91
C ASP A 150 7.42 -7.19 3.87
N ILE A 151 7.64 -7.63 2.62
CA ILE A 151 7.95 -6.75 1.48
C ILE A 151 6.83 -5.72 1.27
N GLN A 152 5.55 -6.15 1.30
CA GLN A 152 4.41 -5.22 1.20
C GLN A 152 4.38 -4.22 2.36
N ASN A 153 4.59 -4.68 3.59
CA ASN A 153 4.49 -3.86 4.80
C ASN A 153 5.61 -2.81 4.86
N LEU A 154 6.86 -3.20 4.56
CA LEU A 154 8.00 -2.28 4.45
C LEU A 154 7.78 -1.26 3.33
N ALA A 155 7.26 -1.70 2.18
CA ALA A 155 6.95 -0.82 1.06
C ALA A 155 5.86 0.21 1.39
N LYS A 156 4.72 -0.22 1.97
CA LYS A 156 3.65 0.69 2.43
C LYS A 156 4.18 1.69 3.45
N LYS A 157 4.92 1.23 4.46
CA LYS A 157 5.52 2.10 5.48
C LYS A 157 6.48 3.12 4.88
N GLY A 158 7.29 2.72 3.90
CA GLY A 158 8.17 3.63 3.16
C GLY A 158 7.39 4.73 2.44
N MET A 159 6.30 4.40 1.74
CA MET A 159 5.47 5.37 1.02
C MET A 159 4.69 6.31 1.95
N MET A 160 4.15 5.77 3.05
CA MET A 160 3.46 6.54 4.09
C MET A 160 4.40 7.54 4.77
N ASN A 161 5.67 7.17 4.93
CA ASN A 161 6.74 8.04 5.46
C ASN A 161 7.41 8.93 4.39
N GLY A 162 6.90 8.96 3.16
CA GLY A 162 7.33 9.92 2.14
C GLY A 162 8.53 9.50 1.32
N THR A 163 8.91 8.23 1.37
CA THR A 163 9.96 7.69 0.49
C THR A 163 9.50 7.82 -0.96
N PRO A 164 10.18 8.60 -1.81
CA PRO A 164 9.72 8.84 -3.17
C PRO A 164 9.86 7.57 -4.02
N ILE A 165 8.79 7.23 -4.73
CA ILE A 165 8.79 6.12 -5.71
C ILE A 165 9.17 6.60 -7.11
N ARG A 166 8.99 7.90 -7.42
CA ARG A 166 9.14 8.45 -8.77
C ARG A 166 10.49 9.11 -8.96
N ALA A 167 11.17 8.79 -10.06
CA ALA A 167 12.47 9.38 -10.41
C ALA A 167 12.45 10.93 -10.45
N LYS A 168 11.33 11.52 -10.87
CA LYS A 168 11.15 12.98 -11.00
C LYS A 168 11.10 13.74 -9.67
N ASP A 169 10.67 13.06 -8.58
CA ASP A 169 10.64 13.65 -7.24
C ASP A 169 12.05 13.72 -6.64
N ILE A 170 12.94 12.81 -7.08
CA ILE A 170 14.31 12.66 -6.60
C ILE A 170 15.31 13.47 -7.43
N SER A 171 15.05 13.61 -8.73
CA SER A 171 15.92 14.36 -9.64
C SER A 171 15.12 14.98 -10.79
N LYS A 172 14.86 16.28 -10.68
CA LYS A 172 14.22 17.08 -11.73
C LYS A 172 15.04 17.00 -13.02
N GLY A 173 14.43 16.50 -14.09
CA GLY A 173 15.04 16.40 -15.43
C GLY A 173 16.04 15.26 -15.68
N LYS A 174 16.40 14.43 -14.69
CA LYS A 174 17.39 13.33 -14.88
C LYS A 174 16.81 11.97 -14.49
N ALA A 175 15.91 11.46 -15.33
CA ALA A 175 15.15 10.23 -15.05
C ALA A 175 16.00 8.99 -14.75
N GLN A 176 17.16 8.81 -15.40
CA GLN A 176 18.06 7.68 -15.11
C GLN A 176 18.64 7.76 -13.69
N ILE A 177 19.15 8.93 -13.29
CA ILE A 177 19.70 9.18 -11.95
C ILE A 177 18.60 9.06 -10.89
N GLY A 178 17.40 9.61 -11.14
CA GLY A 178 16.26 9.49 -10.24
C GLY A 178 15.82 8.03 -10.05
N ASN A 179 15.80 7.21 -11.11
CA ASN A 179 15.48 5.78 -11.00
C ASN A 179 16.58 4.99 -10.27
N GLN A 180 17.85 5.33 -10.47
CA GLN A 180 18.96 4.68 -9.77
C GLN A 180 18.95 4.99 -8.26
N ARG A 181 18.73 6.26 -7.89
CA ARG A 181 18.57 6.64 -6.49
C ARG A 181 17.32 6.03 -5.85
N ALA A 182 16.20 5.97 -6.57
CA ALA A 182 15.00 5.26 -6.11
C ALA A 182 15.33 3.79 -5.80
N LEU A 183 15.99 3.10 -6.74
CA LEU A 183 16.42 1.72 -6.54
C LEU A 183 17.28 1.58 -5.28
N GLU A 184 18.31 2.41 -5.10
CA GLU A 184 19.22 2.35 -3.94
C GLU A 184 18.51 2.57 -2.60
N MET A 185 17.62 3.56 -2.53
CA MET A 185 16.82 3.83 -1.32
C MET A 185 15.88 2.66 -0.99
N TRP A 186 15.17 2.15 -1.99
CA TRP A 186 14.21 1.07 -1.80
C TRP A 186 14.88 -0.28 -1.55
N ASN A 187 16.03 -0.56 -2.17
CA ASN A 187 16.89 -1.69 -1.82
C ASN A 187 17.28 -1.65 -0.34
N LYS A 188 17.74 -0.49 0.16
CA LYS A 188 18.08 -0.30 1.59
C LYS A 188 16.89 -0.52 2.52
N ILE A 189 15.68 -0.07 2.14
CA ILE A 189 14.44 -0.27 2.93
C ILE A 189 14.00 -1.74 2.95
N LEU A 190 14.17 -2.45 1.84
CA LEU A 190 13.76 -3.85 1.66
C LEU A 190 14.86 -4.86 2.04
N GLY A 191 16.06 -4.40 2.43
CA GLY A 191 17.20 -5.26 2.79
C GLY A 191 17.83 -6.01 1.61
N VAL A 192 17.74 -5.47 0.39
CA VAL A 192 18.15 -6.17 -0.85
C VAL A 192 19.38 -5.65 -1.57
#